data_AF-A0AAU9VB12-F1
#
_entry.id   AF-A0AAU9VB12-F1
#
_cell.length_a   1.000
_cell.length_b   1.000
_cell.length_c   1.000
_cell.angle_alpha   90.00
_cell.angle_beta   90.00
_cell.angle_gamma   90.00
#
_symmetry.space_group_name_H-M   'P 1'
#
loop_
_entity.id
_entity.type
_entity.pdbx_description
1 polymer ?
#
loop_
_entity_poly.entity_id
_entity_poly.type
_entity_poly.pdbx_seq_one_letter_code
_entity_poly.pdbx_strand_id
1 'polypeptide(L)'
;MQNNLPVWPGDTIGKGRNSVLVVMNGRIVVKPQWDYGSPARVEPMQPVVAVQGKRVRLECRASARPPPHISWYKDGKPVADIALRRFRVQNYRRRSVLVIRHARRDDAATYECRAQGAVGPAAIARANVSVLPQVTAAPDTPPGAPCPMPDPASYCLNGGTCLFFEVVQEQACKCPEGFNGQRCENKDVSNRSSMYHSYTCKLGLSTSYYC
;
A
#
# COMPACT_ATOMS: atom_id res chain seq x y z
N MET A 1 -1.85 27.64 44.75
CA MET A 1 -1.91 27.01 43.41
C MET A 1 -3.06 27.64 42.66
N GLN A 2 -2.79 28.56 41.73
CA GLN A 2 -3.83 29.22 40.92
C GLN A 2 -3.49 29.01 39.46
N ASN A 3 -4.40 28.29 38.79
CA ASN A 3 -4.39 28.01 37.36
C ASN A 3 -4.72 29.31 36.60
N ASN A 4 -3.74 29.91 35.94
CA ASN A 4 -4.01 31.00 35.00
C ASN A 4 -4.46 30.41 33.66
N LEU A 5 -5.77 30.45 33.41
CA LEU A 5 -6.35 30.35 32.07
C LEU A 5 -6.02 31.62 31.28
N PRO A 6 -5.76 31.54 29.96
CA PRO A 6 -5.49 32.74 29.17
C PRO A 6 -6.78 33.54 28.93
N VAL A 7 -6.71 34.83 29.24
CA VAL A 7 -7.73 35.85 28.95
C VAL A 7 -7.56 36.31 27.50
N TRP A 8 -8.66 36.37 26.75
CA TRP A 8 -8.70 36.94 25.38
C TRP A 8 -9.10 38.41 25.43
N PRO A 9 -8.32 39.37 24.88
CA PRO A 9 -8.81 40.73 24.70
C PRO A 9 -9.62 40.84 23.41
N GLY A 10 -10.85 41.34 23.55
CA GLY A 10 -11.64 41.89 22.47
C GLY A 10 -11.07 43.20 21.94
N ASP A 11 -11.43 43.49 20.69
CA ASP A 11 -11.33 44.72 19.92
C ASP A 11 -10.49 45.88 20.47
N THR A 12 -9.37 46.15 19.80
CA THR A 12 -8.88 47.52 19.62
C THR A 12 -8.06 47.63 18.34
N ILE A 13 -8.56 48.44 17.41
CA ILE A 13 -7.85 48.89 16.21
C ILE A 13 -6.85 49.96 16.65
N GLY A 14 -5.55 49.65 16.67
CA GLY A 14 -4.49 50.61 16.99
C GLY A 14 -3.10 49.95 16.98
N LYS A 15 -2.19 50.51 16.17
CA LYS A 15 -0.88 49.94 15.83
C LYS A 15 0.01 49.60 17.05
N GLY A 16 0.50 48.35 17.06
CA GLY A 16 1.85 48.02 17.53
C GLY A 16 1.97 47.39 18.93
N ARG A 17 1.73 46.07 19.04
CA ARG A 17 2.43 45.07 19.91
C ARG A 17 1.74 43.68 19.88
N ASN A 18 1.49 43.11 18.69
CA ASN A 18 0.97 41.73 18.58
C ASN A 18 2.11 40.71 18.74
N SER A 19 2.65 40.57 19.95
CA SER A 19 3.65 39.55 20.28
C SER A 19 3.24 38.77 21.52
N VAL A 20 3.46 37.45 21.49
CA VAL A 20 3.15 36.55 22.60
C VAL A 20 4.45 36.05 23.21
N LEU A 21 4.47 35.93 24.54
CA LEU A 21 5.59 35.35 25.29
C LEU A 21 5.43 33.82 25.30
N VAL A 22 6.44 33.12 24.82
CA VAL A 22 6.43 31.64 24.74
C VAL A 22 7.65 31.08 25.43
N VAL A 23 7.45 30.10 26.31
CA VAL A 23 8.54 29.36 26.94
C VAL A 23 8.97 28.22 26.02
N MET A 24 10.17 28.29 25.45
CA MET A 24 10.76 27.23 24.63
C MET A 24 12.10 26.80 25.26
N ASN A 25 12.22 25.52 25.65
CA ASN A 25 13.43 24.97 26.30
C ASN A 25 13.92 25.78 27.52
N GLY A 26 13.00 26.25 28.37
CA GLY A 26 13.33 27.02 29.58
C GLY A 26 13.66 28.51 29.35
N ARG A 27 13.50 29.04 28.13
CA ARG A 27 13.69 30.48 27.82
C ARG A 27 12.41 31.13 27.36
N ILE A 28 12.15 32.36 27.81
CA ILE A 28 11.05 33.21 27.32
C ILE A 28 11.46 33.79 25.98
N VAL A 29 10.68 33.53 24.94
CA VAL A 29 10.89 34.04 23.58
C VAL A 29 9.69 34.90 23.21
N VAL A 30 9.96 36.14 22.77
CA VAL A 30 8.95 37.05 22.21
C VAL A 30 8.80 36.72 20.73
N LYS A 31 7.60 36.38 20.28
CA LYS A 31 7.34 36.16 18.86
C LYS A 31 6.05 36.84 18.41
N PRO A 32 5.93 37.20 17.13
CA PRO A 32 4.70 37.78 16.61
C PRO A 32 3.51 36.81 16.73
N GLN A 33 2.33 37.36 17.00
CA GLN A 33 1.09 36.59 17.24
C GLN A 33 0.66 35.73 16.03
N TRP A 34 0.97 36.17 14.80
CA TRP A 34 0.65 35.41 13.57
C TRP A 34 1.46 34.12 13.40
N ASP A 35 2.50 33.90 14.20
CA ASP A 35 3.32 32.69 14.15
C ASP A 35 2.82 31.54 15.05
N TYR A 36 1.79 31.77 15.87
CA TYR A 36 1.27 30.76 16.80
C TYR A 36 -0.22 30.53 16.58
N GLY A 37 -0.56 29.30 16.21
CA GLY A 37 -1.95 28.88 16.08
C GLY A 37 -2.46 28.89 14.64
N SER A 38 -1.64 28.48 13.66
CA SER A 38 -2.25 28.00 12.42
C SER A 38 -2.82 26.60 12.70
N PRO A 39 -4.11 26.34 12.37
CA PRO A 39 -4.66 25.00 12.48
C PRO A 39 -3.85 24.04 11.61
N ALA A 40 -3.87 22.75 11.97
CA ALA A 40 -3.25 21.75 11.12
C ALA A 40 -4.00 21.64 9.80
N ARG A 41 -3.25 21.46 8.72
CA ARG A 41 -3.76 21.09 7.40
C ARG A 41 -2.97 19.88 6.92
N VAL A 42 -3.67 18.89 6.39
CA VAL A 42 -3.09 17.69 5.79
C VAL A 42 -3.31 17.69 4.30
N GLU A 43 -2.34 17.22 3.55
CA GLU A 43 -2.49 16.96 2.11
C GLU A 43 -3.30 15.67 1.90
N PRO A 44 -4.13 15.59 0.84
CA PRO A 44 -4.83 14.36 0.48
C PRO A 44 -3.85 13.21 0.27
N MET A 45 -4.14 12.05 0.85
CA MET A 45 -3.36 10.85 0.65
C MET A 45 -3.90 10.04 -0.52
N GLN A 46 -3.00 9.37 -1.24
CA GLN A 46 -3.37 8.51 -2.36
C GLN A 46 -3.62 7.07 -1.89
N PRO A 47 -4.56 6.34 -2.51
CA PRO A 47 -4.73 4.91 -2.25
C PRO A 47 -3.47 4.13 -2.65
N VAL A 48 -3.22 3.02 -1.97
CA VAL A 48 -2.03 2.19 -2.19
C VAL A 48 -2.44 0.75 -2.45
N VAL A 49 -1.96 0.19 -3.56
CA VAL A 49 -2.05 -1.24 -3.84
C VAL A 49 -0.73 -1.88 -3.45
N ALA A 50 -0.79 -2.75 -2.46
CA ALA A 50 0.33 -3.52 -1.95
C ALA A 50 0.29 -4.94 -2.48
N VAL A 51 1.45 -5.57 -2.54
CA VAL A 51 1.57 -7.01 -2.78
C VAL A 51 1.94 -7.66 -1.45
N GLN A 52 1.28 -8.77 -1.11
CA GLN A 52 1.52 -9.54 0.12
C GLN A 52 3.04 -9.78 0.31
N GLY A 53 3.54 -9.81 1.54
CA GLY A 53 4.96 -10.03 1.84
C GLY A 53 5.93 -8.90 1.43
N LYS A 54 5.53 -7.96 0.54
CA LYS A 54 6.32 -6.80 0.14
C LYS A 54 6.18 -5.64 1.14
N ARG A 55 7.10 -4.69 1.02
CA ARG A 55 7.12 -3.46 1.83
C ARG A 55 6.15 -2.43 1.26
N VAL A 56 5.38 -1.80 2.14
CA VAL A 56 4.42 -0.72 1.81
C VAL A 56 4.85 0.56 2.50
N ARG A 57 4.64 1.69 1.83
CA ARG A 57 4.91 3.03 2.36
C ARG A 57 3.69 3.91 2.16
N LEU A 58 3.19 4.49 3.26
CA LEU A 58 2.23 5.58 3.22
C LEU A 58 2.92 6.86 3.67
N GLU A 59 2.65 7.95 2.97
CA GLU A 59 3.19 9.26 3.28
C GLU A 59 2.06 10.22 3.61
N CYS A 60 2.27 11.01 4.66
CA CYS A 60 1.39 12.10 5.04
C CYS A 60 2.20 13.38 5.15
N ARG A 61 1.70 14.45 4.54
CA ARG A 61 2.27 15.80 4.64
C ARG A 61 1.28 16.69 5.36
N ALA A 62 1.79 17.42 6.34
CA ALA A 62 0.97 18.29 7.16
C ALA A 62 1.68 19.61 7.45
N SER A 63 0.91 20.69 7.45
CA SER A 63 1.38 22.03 7.78
C SER A 63 0.61 22.58 8.98
N ALA A 64 1.35 23.11 9.94
CA ALA A 64 0.83 23.91 11.05
C ALA A 64 1.96 24.85 11.55
N ARG A 65 1.61 25.78 12.42
CA ARG A 65 2.53 26.64 13.16
C ARG A 65 2.13 26.68 14.64
N PRO A 66 2.95 26.13 15.56
CA PRO A 66 4.15 25.30 15.33
C PRO A 66 3.90 24.02 14.51
N PRO A 67 4.94 23.32 14.03
CA PRO A 67 4.79 22.08 13.27
C PRO A 67 3.90 21.05 14.00
N PRO A 68 3.00 20.33 13.29
CA PRO A 68 1.98 19.52 13.94
C PRO A 68 2.56 18.19 14.45
N HIS A 69 1.91 17.62 15.46
CA HIS A 69 2.14 16.23 15.86
C HIS A 69 1.34 15.30 14.94
N ILE A 70 2.03 14.41 14.20
CA ILE A 70 1.40 13.49 13.24
C ILE A 70 1.32 12.09 13.85
N SER A 71 0.13 11.51 13.79
CA SER A 71 -0.19 10.16 14.28
C SER A 71 -0.94 9.35 13.22
N TRP A 72 -0.77 8.03 13.25
CA TRP A 72 -1.33 7.11 12.26
C TRP A 72 -2.35 6.17 12.91
N TYR A 73 -3.43 5.90 12.18
CA TYR A 73 -4.50 5.01 12.58
C TYR A 73 -4.81 4.02 11.46
N LYS A 74 -5.24 2.83 11.84
CA LYS A 74 -5.75 1.79 10.95
C LYS A 74 -7.14 1.40 11.44
N ASP A 75 -8.15 1.60 10.61
CA ASP A 75 -9.55 1.34 10.96
C ASP A 75 -9.95 1.97 12.31
N GLY A 76 -9.52 3.22 12.51
CA GLY A 76 -9.78 3.99 13.73
C GLY A 76 -8.92 3.64 14.94
N LYS A 77 -8.09 2.58 14.89
CA LYS A 77 -7.19 2.18 16.00
C LYS A 77 -5.79 2.80 15.82
N PRO A 78 -5.16 3.36 16.88
CA PRO A 78 -3.82 3.92 16.77
C PRO A 78 -2.80 2.85 16.35
N VAL A 79 -2.00 3.13 15.33
CA VAL A 79 -0.96 2.19 14.84
C VAL A 79 0.05 1.82 15.93
N ALA A 80 0.26 2.71 16.90
CA ALA A 80 1.09 2.47 18.07
C ALA A 80 0.66 1.24 18.89
N ASP A 81 -0.65 0.94 18.92
CA ASP A 81 -1.23 -0.09 19.79
C ASP A 81 -1.26 -1.49 19.13
N ILE A 82 -1.14 -1.55 17.79
CA ILE A 82 -1.56 -2.74 17.01
C ILE A 82 -0.44 -3.69 16.57
N ALA A 83 0.84 -3.30 16.63
CA ALA A 83 2.03 -4.18 16.60
C ALA A 83 3.32 -3.44 16.19
N LEU A 84 4.19 -3.17 17.17
CA LEU A 84 5.44 -2.42 17.03
C LEU A 84 6.53 -3.06 16.15
N ARG A 85 6.41 -4.32 15.72
CA ARG A 85 7.50 -5.00 14.98
C ARG A 85 7.43 -4.82 13.45
N ARG A 86 6.23 -4.85 12.85
CA ARG A 86 6.05 -4.74 11.39
C ARG A 86 5.78 -3.31 10.92
N PHE A 87 5.12 -2.51 11.75
CA PHE A 87 4.83 -1.10 11.49
C PHE A 87 5.98 -0.23 12.01
N ARG A 88 6.40 0.75 11.21
CA ARG A 88 7.45 1.72 11.55
C ARG A 88 6.97 3.11 11.13
N VAL A 89 6.77 4.00 12.09
CA VAL A 89 6.45 5.41 11.84
C VAL A 89 7.74 6.22 11.87
N GLN A 90 7.95 7.06 10.86
CA GLN A 90 9.07 7.99 10.76
C GLN A 90 8.50 9.40 10.68
N ASN A 91 8.62 10.16 11.77
CA ASN A 91 8.10 11.52 11.88
C ASN A 91 9.20 12.55 11.57
N TYR A 92 8.83 13.53 10.76
CA TYR A 92 9.62 14.71 10.42
C TYR A 92 8.77 15.97 10.67
N ARG A 93 9.37 17.15 10.59
CA ARG A 93 8.68 18.43 10.90
C ARG A 93 7.30 18.61 10.24
N ARG A 94 7.17 18.31 8.95
CA ARG A 94 5.92 18.52 8.17
C ARG A 94 5.50 17.28 7.39
N ARG A 95 6.09 16.13 7.71
CA ARG A 95 5.95 14.89 6.96
C ARG A 95 6.02 13.72 7.93
N SER A 96 5.20 12.71 7.72
CA SER A 96 5.31 11.43 8.40
C SER A 96 5.20 10.30 7.39
N VAL A 97 5.97 9.24 7.60
CA VAL A 97 5.94 8.04 6.75
C VAL A 97 5.63 6.83 7.61
N LEU A 98 4.55 6.12 7.26
CA LEU A 98 4.24 4.81 7.81
C LEU A 98 4.78 3.73 6.88
N VAL A 99 5.63 2.86 7.42
CA VAL A 99 6.20 1.72 6.70
C VAL A 99 5.64 0.42 7.26
N ILE A 100 5.07 -0.41 6.39
CA ILE A 100 4.67 -1.79 6.67
C ILE A 100 5.72 -2.70 6.03
N ARG A 101 6.51 -3.42 6.83
CA ARG A 101 7.66 -4.20 6.31
C ARG A 101 7.26 -5.38 5.43
N HIS A 102 6.23 -6.11 5.85
CA HIS A 102 5.70 -7.29 5.17
C HIS A 102 4.18 -7.21 5.18
N ALA A 103 3.58 -6.82 4.06
CA ALA A 103 2.13 -6.69 3.92
C ALA A 103 1.43 -8.04 4.13
N ARG A 104 0.33 -8.03 4.88
CA ARG A 104 -0.57 -9.17 5.10
C ARG A 104 -1.96 -8.81 4.59
N ARG A 105 -2.80 -9.81 4.31
CA ARG A 105 -4.19 -9.57 3.90
C ARG A 105 -4.93 -8.65 4.87
N ASP A 106 -4.75 -8.89 6.17
CA ASP A 106 -5.36 -8.06 7.22
C ASP A 106 -4.79 -6.64 7.29
N ASP A 107 -3.69 -6.32 6.60
CA ASP A 107 -3.22 -4.94 6.50
C ASP A 107 -4.03 -4.12 5.48
N ALA A 108 -4.92 -4.76 4.70
CA ALA A 108 -5.89 -4.10 3.84
C ALA A 108 -6.96 -3.41 4.71
N ALA A 109 -6.97 -2.09 4.68
CA ALA A 109 -7.70 -1.26 5.64
C ALA A 109 -7.78 0.20 5.17
N THR A 110 -8.59 1.00 5.87
CA THR A 110 -8.53 2.46 5.75
C THR A 110 -7.50 2.99 6.75
N TYR A 111 -6.45 3.61 6.24
CA TYR A 111 -5.44 4.27 7.06
C TYR A 111 -5.74 5.75 7.18
N GLU A 112 -5.61 6.28 8.39
CA GLU A 112 -5.78 7.70 8.67
C GLU A 112 -4.47 8.30 9.16
N CYS A 113 -4.09 9.43 8.57
CA CYS A 113 -3.11 10.33 9.14
C CYS A 113 -3.85 11.44 9.88
N ARG A 114 -3.58 11.59 11.18
CA ARG A 114 -4.13 12.69 12.00
C ARG A 114 -3.01 13.63 12.41
N ALA A 115 -3.11 14.89 11.99
CA ALA A 115 -2.19 15.96 12.35
C ALA A 115 -2.82 16.88 13.39
N GLN A 116 -2.28 16.90 14.60
CA GLN A 116 -2.69 17.79 15.67
C GLN A 116 -1.84 19.07 15.64
N GLY A 117 -2.50 20.20 15.40
CA GLY A 117 -1.89 21.53 15.52
C GLY A 117 -1.97 22.07 16.95
N ALA A 118 -1.37 23.23 17.20
CA ALA A 118 -1.47 23.91 18.50
C ALA A 118 -2.87 24.49 18.77
N VAL A 119 -3.64 24.74 17.71
CA VAL A 119 -5.02 25.21 17.79
C VAL A 119 -5.89 24.45 16.79
N GLY A 120 -7.20 24.48 17.05
CA GLY A 120 -8.19 23.83 16.21
C GLY A 120 -8.19 22.30 16.33
N PRO A 121 -9.17 21.63 15.69
CA PRO A 121 -9.26 20.18 15.68
C PRO A 121 -8.11 19.57 14.85
N ALA A 122 -7.83 18.29 15.09
CA ALA A 122 -6.89 17.54 14.28
C ALA A 122 -7.37 17.45 12.83
N ALA A 123 -6.49 17.73 11.88
CA ALA A 123 -6.76 17.51 10.47
C ALA A 123 -6.49 16.05 10.08
N ILE A 124 -7.37 15.47 9.27
CA ILE A 124 -7.38 14.03 8.97
C ILE A 124 -7.32 13.80 7.46
N ALA A 125 -6.36 12.99 7.02
CA ALA A 125 -6.29 12.47 5.66
C ALA A 125 -6.45 10.95 5.69
N ARG A 126 -7.14 10.40 4.70
CA ARG A 126 -7.46 8.96 4.61
C ARG A 126 -6.89 8.37 3.33
N ALA A 127 -6.42 7.14 3.40
CA ALA A 127 -6.08 6.34 2.23
C ALA A 127 -6.49 4.88 2.41
N ASN A 128 -7.03 4.31 1.34
CA ASN A 128 -7.32 2.88 1.30
C ASN A 128 -6.06 2.12 0.90
N VAL A 129 -5.75 1.07 1.65
CA VAL A 129 -4.71 0.11 1.28
C VAL A 129 -5.36 -1.19 0.87
N SER A 130 -5.08 -1.65 -0.34
CA SER A 130 -5.48 -2.96 -0.82
C SER A 130 -4.26 -3.87 -0.86
N VAL A 131 -4.40 -5.16 -0.53
CA VAL A 131 -3.29 -6.12 -0.54
C VAL A 131 -3.62 -7.24 -1.50
N LEU A 132 -2.91 -7.27 -2.64
CA LEU A 132 -2.96 -8.36 -3.60
C LEU A 132 -2.14 -9.55 -3.12
N PRO A 133 -2.57 -10.80 -3.39
CA PRO A 133 -1.76 -11.97 -3.11
C PRO A 133 -0.43 -11.89 -3.86
N GLN A 134 0.63 -12.45 -3.27
CA GLN A 134 1.81 -12.76 -4.07
C GLN A 134 1.44 -13.92 -4.99
N VAL A 135 1.50 -13.67 -6.29
CA VAL A 135 1.57 -14.76 -7.27
C VAL A 135 2.97 -15.34 -7.14
N THR A 136 3.18 -16.19 -6.14
CA THR A 136 4.18 -17.24 -6.28
C THR A 136 3.61 -18.15 -7.35
N ALA A 137 4.30 -18.31 -8.48
CA ALA A 137 4.04 -19.46 -9.34
C ALA A 137 3.85 -20.66 -8.40
N ALA A 138 2.69 -21.32 -8.49
CA ALA A 138 2.30 -22.32 -7.52
C ALA A 138 3.47 -23.31 -7.33
N PRO A 139 3.99 -23.50 -6.10
CA PRO A 139 4.76 -24.69 -5.82
C PRO A 139 3.75 -25.84 -5.94
N ASP A 140 3.88 -26.59 -7.02
CA ASP A 140 3.18 -27.85 -7.25
C ASP A 140 1.64 -27.75 -7.28
N THR A 141 1.09 -27.02 -8.24
CA THR A 141 -0.10 -27.60 -8.90
C THR A 141 0.42 -28.89 -9.52
N PRO A 142 -0.14 -30.09 -9.24
CA PRO A 142 0.17 -31.26 -10.04
C PRO A 142 -0.01 -30.82 -11.49
N PRO A 143 1.02 -30.91 -12.35
CA PRO A 143 0.79 -30.67 -13.78
C PRO A 143 -0.41 -31.56 -14.12
N GLY A 144 -1.47 -30.98 -14.71
CA GLY A 144 -2.73 -31.69 -14.93
C GLY A 144 -2.47 -33.14 -15.35
N ALA A 145 -3.26 -34.09 -14.84
CA ALA A 145 -2.97 -35.51 -15.02
C ALA A 145 -2.63 -35.85 -16.48
N PRO A 146 -1.76 -36.84 -16.75
CA PRO A 146 -1.51 -37.28 -18.12
C PRO A 146 -2.83 -37.50 -18.86
N CYS A 147 -2.95 -36.93 -20.05
CA CYS A 147 -4.20 -36.97 -20.80
C CYS A 147 -4.69 -38.43 -20.99
N PRO A 148 -5.97 -38.75 -20.72
CA PRO A 148 -6.50 -40.12 -20.78
C PRO A 148 -6.79 -40.59 -22.22
N MET A 149 -5.98 -40.19 -23.19
CA MET A 149 -6.16 -40.54 -24.61
C MET A 149 -5.24 -41.70 -25.04
N PRO A 150 -5.64 -42.50 -26.05
CA PRO A 150 -4.84 -43.63 -26.55
C PRO A 150 -3.45 -43.22 -27.08
N ASP A 151 -3.30 -41.96 -27.51
CA ASP A 151 -2.02 -41.37 -27.89
C ASP A 151 -1.95 -39.88 -27.45
N PRO A 152 -1.45 -39.59 -26.23
CA PRO A 152 -1.32 -38.24 -25.69
C PRO A 152 -0.37 -37.34 -26.51
N ALA A 153 0.56 -37.93 -27.28
CA ALA A 153 1.52 -37.20 -28.11
C ALA A 153 0.90 -36.67 -29.41
N SER A 154 -0.28 -37.14 -29.79
CA SER A 154 -1.00 -36.65 -30.98
C SER A 154 -1.61 -35.24 -30.80
N TYR A 155 -1.96 -34.87 -29.56
CA TYR A 155 -2.55 -33.57 -29.27
C TYR A 155 -1.48 -32.48 -29.26
N CYS A 156 -0.38 -32.70 -28.54
CA CYS A 156 0.72 -31.74 -28.46
C CYS A 156 1.78 -32.03 -29.51
N LEU A 157 1.97 -31.09 -30.44
CA LEU A 157 2.93 -31.22 -31.54
C LEU A 157 4.36 -30.97 -31.07
N ASN A 158 5.33 -31.33 -31.92
CA ASN A 158 6.75 -31.00 -31.74
C ASN A 158 7.36 -31.43 -30.40
N GLY A 159 6.87 -32.52 -29.79
CA GLY A 159 7.38 -33.04 -28.52
C GLY A 159 6.80 -32.37 -27.28
N GLY A 160 5.64 -31.70 -27.39
CA GLY A 160 4.92 -31.17 -26.24
C GLY A 160 4.35 -32.25 -25.32
N THR A 161 4.23 -31.93 -24.04
CA THR A 161 3.61 -32.81 -23.03
C THR A 161 2.14 -32.44 -22.83
N CYS A 162 1.22 -33.39 -23.02
CA CYS A 162 -0.22 -33.19 -22.80
C CYS A 162 -0.59 -33.29 -21.32
N LEU A 163 -1.35 -32.32 -20.83
CA LEU A 163 -1.90 -32.24 -19.48
C LEU A 163 -3.42 -32.13 -19.53
N PHE A 164 -4.12 -32.85 -18.66
CA PHE A 164 -5.58 -32.82 -18.54
C PHE A 164 -6.01 -32.23 -17.20
N PHE A 165 -6.89 -31.23 -17.25
CA PHE A 165 -7.44 -30.57 -16.08
C PHE A 165 -8.84 -31.12 -15.81
N GLU A 166 -8.93 -32.15 -14.95
CA GLU A 166 -10.18 -32.86 -14.64
C GLU A 166 -11.31 -31.93 -14.19
N VAL A 167 -10.96 -30.84 -13.47
CA VAL A 167 -11.91 -29.85 -12.94
C VAL A 167 -12.65 -29.05 -14.01
N VAL A 168 -12.03 -28.83 -15.17
CA VAL A 168 -12.61 -28.07 -16.29
C VAL A 168 -12.79 -28.93 -17.55
N GLN A 169 -12.37 -30.20 -17.50
CA GLN A 169 -12.38 -31.15 -18.62
C GLN A 169 -11.65 -30.60 -19.87
N GLU A 170 -10.58 -29.81 -19.66
CA GLU A 170 -9.78 -29.24 -20.73
C GLU A 170 -8.38 -29.87 -20.81
N GLN A 171 -7.87 -30.00 -22.04
CA GLN A 171 -6.51 -30.45 -22.35
C GLN A 171 -5.62 -29.24 -22.66
N ALA A 172 -4.35 -29.26 -22.24
CA ALA A 172 -3.36 -28.25 -22.58
C ALA A 172 -1.99 -28.87 -22.87
N CYS A 173 -1.13 -28.10 -23.55
CA CYS A 173 0.22 -28.53 -23.91
C CYS A 173 1.30 -27.72 -23.19
N LYS A 174 2.28 -28.44 -22.62
CA LYS A 174 3.56 -27.86 -22.21
C LYS A 174 4.54 -28.00 -23.37
N CYS A 175 4.92 -26.88 -23.99
CA CYS A 175 5.82 -26.89 -25.14
C CYS A 175 7.29 -27.02 -24.76
N PRO A 176 8.09 -27.72 -25.58
CA PRO A 176 9.55 -27.72 -25.44
C PRO A 176 10.13 -26.38 -25.90
N GLU A 177 11.40 -26.15 -25.54
CA GLU A 177 12.10 -24.92 -25.90
C GLU A 177 12.10 -24.70 -27.43
N GLY A 178 11.83 -23.46 -27.84
CA GLY A 178 11.75 -23.09 -29.26
C GLY A 178 10.39 -23.36 -29.91
N PHE A 179 9.37 -23.75 -29.16
CA PHE A 179 8.00 -23.92 -29.66
C PHE A 179 6.97 -23.19 -28.79
N ASN A 180 5.92 -22.64 -29.42
CA ASN A 180 4.79 -22.00 -28.76
C ASN A 180 3.47 -22.30 -29.50
N GLY A 181 2.35 -21.79 -28.97
CA GLY A 181 0.99 -22.08 -29.46
C GLY A 181 0.21 -22.98 -28.50
N GLN A 182 -1.08 -23.19 -28.79
CA GLN A 182 -1.95 -23.99 -27.92
C GLN A 182 -1.58 -25.49 -27.94
N ARG A 183 -1.00 -25.93 -29.05
CA ARG A 183 -0.58 -27.31 -29.33
C ARG A 183 0.90 -27.39 -29.67
N CYS A 184 1.70 -26.35 -29.39
CA CYS A 184 3.12 -26.27 -29.75
C CYS A 184 3.37 -26.30 -31.27
N GLU A 185 2.43 -25.78 -32.04
CA GLU A 185 2.42 -25.76 -33.50
C GLU A 185 3.40 -24.74 -34.12
N ASN A 186 3.76 -23.70 -33.37
CA ASN A 186 4.56 -22.59 -33.88
C ASN A 186 6.01 -22.70 -33.39
N LYS A 187 6.98 -22.49 -34.27
CA LYS A 187 8.40 -22.36 -33.90
C LYS A 187 8.67 -20.95 -33.38
N ASP A 188 9.18 -20.84 -32.16
CA ASP A 188 9.59 -19.56 -31.58
C ASP A 188 10.94 -19.15 -32.18
N VAL A 189 10.91 -18.25 -33.17
CA VAL A 189 12.09 -17.72 -33.87
C VAL A 189 12.78 -16.63 -33.04
N SER A 190 12.18 -16.20 -31.93
CA SER A 190 12.80 -15.23 -31.04
C SER A 190 13.74 -15.97 -30.09
N ASN A 191 15.05 -15.84 -30.30
CA ASN A 191 16.09 -16.34 -29.39
C ASN A 191 16.13 -15.51 -28.08
N ARG A 192 14.98 -15.41 -27.41
CA ARG A 192 14.87 -15.01 -26.01
C ARG A 192 14.55 -16.31 -25.29
N SER A 193 15.33 -16.68 -24.28
CA SER A 193 14.93 -17.73 -23.34
C SER A 193 13.56 -17.36 -22.77
N SER A 194 12.51 -17.90 -23.39
CA SER A 194 11.12 -17.58 -23.09
C SER A 194 10.76 -18.27 -21.79
N MET A 195 11.08 -17.61 -20.68
CA MET A 195 10.50 -17.85 -19.34
C MET A 195 9.01 -17.45 -19.30
N TYR A 196 8.32 -17.57 -20.44
CA TYR A 196 6.93 -17.28 -20.70
C TYR A 196 6.44 -18.30 -21.73
N HIS A 197 6.38 -19.57 -21.34
CA HIS A 197 5.58 -20.53 -22.10
C HIS A 197 4.13 -20.12 -21.87
N SER A 198 3.51 -19.58 -22.92
CA SER A 198 2.23 -18.91 -22.87
C SER A 198 1.10 -19.88 -22.53
N TYR A 199 0.73 -19.95 -21.26
CA TYR A 199 -0.66 -20.27 -20.91
C TYR A 199 -1.49 -19.07 -21.38
N THR A 200 -2.03 -19.13 -22.60
CA THR A 200 -3.12 -18.21 -22.97
C THR A 200 -4.28 -18.58 -22.08
N CYS A 201 -4.39 -17.89 -20.94
CA CYS A 201 -5.49 -18.06 -20.00
C CYS A 201 -6.79 -17.78 -20.76
N LYS A 202 -7.55 -18.84 -21.07
CA LYS A 202 -8.96 -18.66 -21.42
C LYS A 202 -9.65 -18.07 -20.19
N LEU A 203 -10.41 -17.01 -20.42
CA LEU A 203 -11.26 -16.39 -19.41
C LEU A 203 -12.28 -17.42 -18.91
N GLY A 204 -11.98 -18.07 -17.79
CA GLY A 204 -12.96 -18.83 -17.02
C GLY A 204 -13.89 -17.87 -16.28
N LEU A 205 -15.19 -17.98 -16.53
CA LEU A 205 -16.22 -17.29 -15.76
C LEU A 205 -16.04 -17.64 -14.27
N SER A 206 -15.90 -16.62 -13.42
CA SER A 206 -15.65 -16.67 -11.97
C SER A 206 -14.17 -16.55 -11.53
N THR A 207 -13.63 -15.32 -11.62
CA THR A 207 -12.53 -14.70 -10.83
C THR A 207 -11.29 -15.52 -10.43
N SER A 208 -11.03 -16.65 -11.06
CA SER A 208 -9.86 -17.50 -10.79
C SER A 208 -9.12 -17.71 -12.09
N TYR A 209 -7.96 -17.08 -12.21
CA TYR A 209 -7.00 -17.38 -13.26
C TYR A 209 -6.28 -18.67 -12.86
N TYR A 210 -6.35 -19.72 -13.68
CA TYR A 210 -5.50 -20.88 -13.52
C TYR A 210 -4.21 -20.63 -14.31
N CYS A 211 -3.08 -20.61 -13.60
CA CYS A 211 -1.72 -20.58 -14.16
C CYS A 211 -0.97 -21.81 -13.64
#